data_AF-X1QXB2-F1
#
_entry.id   AF-X1QXB2-F1
#
_cell.length_a   1.000
_cell.length_b   1.000
_cell.length_c   1.000
_cell.angle_alpha   90.00
_cell.angle_beta   90.00
_cell.angle_gamma   90.00
#
_symmetry.space_group_name_H-M   'P 1'
#
loop_
_entity.id
_entity.type
_entity.pdbx_description
1 polymer ?
#
loop_
_entity_poly.entity_id
_entity_poly.type
_entity_poly.pdbx_seq_one_letter_code
_entity_poly.pdbx_strand_id
1 'polypeptide(L)' 'MVNKGNTVLTIEHNGDVIKNTDWCIDLGPEGGDEGGQIVAEGTPLEITKTKKSYTGKYLKIKT' A
#
# COMPACT_ATOMS: atom_id res chain seq x y z
N MET A 1 -2.75 -1.21 -21.11
CA MET A 1 -3.61 -2.41 -20.95
C MET A 1 -4.67 -2.27 -19.85
N VAL A 2 -4.60 -1.27 -18.95
CA VAL A 2 -5.63 -1.02 -17.90
C VAL A 2 -6.77 -0.11 -18.39
N ASN A 3 -6.53 0.72 -19.41
CA ASN A 3 -7.49 1.68 -20.01
C ASN A 3 -8.73 1.06 -20.69
N LYS A 4 -8.97 -0.25 -20.54
CA LYS A 4 -10.21 -0.91 -20.98
C LYS A 4 -11.26 -1.01 -19.85
N GLY A 5 -11.01 -0.38 -18.70
CA GLY A 5 -11.88 -0.48 -17.52
C GLY A 5 -11.65 -1.74 -16.69
N ASN A 6 -10.50 -2.41 -16.87
CA ASN A 6 -10.14 -3.58 -16.07
C ASN A 6 -9.51 -3.16 -14.75
N THR A 7 -9.82 -3.86 -13.67
CA THR A 7 -9.11 -3.73 -12.38
C THR A 7 -7.91 -4.66 -12.35
N VAL A 8 -6.78 -4.16 -11.85
CA VAL A 8 -5.58 -4.95 -11.59
C VAL A 8 -5.33 -4.94 -10.08
N LEU A 9 -5.25 -6.13 -9.49
CA LEU A 9 -4.85 -6.32 -8.10
C LEU A 9 -3.51 -7.04 -8.09
N THR A 10 -2.55 -6.51 -7.34
CA THR A 10 -1.20 -7.10 -7.20
C THR A 10 -0.74 -7.04 -5.75
N ILE A 11 0.11 -7.99 -5.36
CA ILE A 11 0.81 -7.98 -4.08
C ILE A 11 2.23 -7.51 -4.35
N GLU A 12 2.64 -6.43 -3.71
CA GLU A 12 3.91 -5.76 -4.01
C GLU A 12 4.63 -5.30 -2.75
N HIS A 13 5.94 -5.29 -2.84
CA HIS A 13 6.84 -4.70 -1.85
C HIS A 13 7.71 -3.59 -2.46
N ASN A 14 7.70 -3.46 -3.80
CA ASN A 14 8.43 -2.38 -4.47
C ASN A 14 7.67 -1.06 -4.30
N GLY A 15 8.24 -0.17 -3.47
CA GLY A 15 7.66 1.14 -3.21
C GLY A 15 7.44 2.00 -4.46
N ASP A 16 8.23 1.84 -5.52
CA ASP A 16 8.02 2.59 -6.76
C ASP A 16 6.79 2.11 -7.54
N VAL A 17 6.42 0.84 -7.43
CA VAL A 17 5.15 0.32 -7.97
C VAL A 17 3.99 0.85 -7.13
N ILE A 18 4.07 0.72 -5.81
CA ILE A 18 3.01 1.13 -4.87
C ILE A 18 2.67 2.61 -5.03
N LYS A 19 3.66 3.49 -5.21
CA LYS A 19 3.44 4.93 -5.43
C LYS A 19 2.58 5.27 -6.66
N ASN A 20 2.54 4.38 -7.64
CA ASN A 20 1.79 4.57 -8.89
C ASN A 20 0.42 3.87 -8.86
N THR A 21 0.00 3.33 -7.72
CA THR A 21 -1.32 2.72 -7.56
C THR A 21 -2.38 3.77 -7.22
N ASP A 22 -3.60 3.55 -7.69
CA ASP A 22 -4.75 4.38 -7.30
C ASP A 22 -5.20 4.08 -5.86
N TRP A 23 -5.00 2.84 -5.40
CA TRP A 23 -5.40 2.36 -4.09
C TRP A 23 -4.43 1.31 -3.56
N CYS A 24 -4.19 1.34 -2.25
CA CYS A 24 -3.30 0.42 -1.55
C CYS A 24 -3.98 -0.09 -0.27
N ILE A 25 -3.85 -1.39 -0.02
CA ILE A 25 -4.25 -2.05 1.23
C ILE A 25 -2.96 -2.57 1.85
N ASP A 26 -2.59 -2.05 3.02
CA ASP A 26 -1.41 -2.47 3.75
C ASP A 26 -1.79 -3.46 4.84
N LEU A 27 -1.11 -4.61 4.85
CA LEU A 27 -1.36 -5.71 5.77
C LEU A 27 -0.20 -5.83 6.77
N GLY A 28 -0.54 -6.15 8.02
CA GLY A 28 0.44 -6.31 9.08
C GLY A 28 -0.24 -6.44 10.45
N PRO A 29 0.34 -5.86 11.52
CA PRO A 29 1.58 -5.09 11.55
C PRO A 29 2.82 -5.95 11.25
N GLU A 30 2.80 -7.21 11.67
CA GLU A 30 3.90 -8.15 11.46
C GLU A 30 3.52 -9.24 10.44
N GLY A 31 4.43 -10.18 10.22
CA GLY A 31 4.16 -11.41 9.47
C GLY A 31 3.71 -12.57 10.36
N GLY A 32 3.14 -13.62 9.76
CA GLY A 32 2.72 -14.82 10.49
C GLY A 32 1.54 -14.58 11.42
N ASP A 33 1.58 -15.17 12.61
CA ASP A 33 0.47 -15.14 13.59
C ASP A 33 0.20 -13.74 14.17
N GLU A 34 1.19 -12.85 14.11
CA GLU A 34 1.07 -11.45 14.55
C GLU A 34 0.64 -10.49 13.41
N GLY A 35 0.33 -11.05 12.23
CA GLY A 35 -0.12 -10.32 11.05
C GLY A 35 -1.62 -10.47 10.76
N GLY A 36 -1.97 -10.32 9.48
CA GLY A 36 -3.32 -10.58 8.97
C GLY A 36 -4.35 -9.47 9.22
N GLN A 37 -3.92 -8.30 9.70
CA GLN A 37 -4.80 -7.15 9.90
C GLN A 37 -4.58 -6.11 8.81
N ILE A 38 -5.64 -5.38 8.45
CA ILE A 38 -5.53 -4.17 7.64
C ILE A 38 -5.01 -3.05 8.55
N VAL A 39 -3.76 -2.65 8.35
CA VAL A 39 -3.12 -1.59 9.16
C VAL A 39 -3.32 -0.20 8.56
N ALA A 40 -3.51 -0.14 7.24
CA ALA A 40 -3.85 1.07 6.50
C ALA A 40 -4.55 0.70 5.19
N GLU A 41 -5.45 1.56 4.72
CA GLU A 41 -6.09 1.44 3.40
C GLU A 41 -6.35 2.85 2.86
N GLY A 42 -6.08 3.05 1.57
CA GLY A 42 -6.29 4.34 0.93
C GLY A 42 -5.39 4.56 -0.27
N THR A 43 -5.33 5.81 -0.73
CA THR A 43 -4.32 6.25 -1.71
C THR A 43 -2.91 6.11 -1.14
N PRO A 44 -1.86 6.00 -1.98
CA PRO A 44 -0.48 5.95 -1.49
C PRO A 44 -0.11 7.10 -0.54
N LEU A 45 -0.66 8.31 -0.76
CA LEU A 45 -0.45 9.46 0.11
C LEU A 45 -1.10 9.26 1.50
N GLU A 46 -2.26 8.63 1.58
CA GLU A 46 -2.93 8.33 2.86
C GLU A 46 -2.20 7.23 3.64
N ILE A 47 -1.65 6.22 2.94
CA ILE A 47 -0.80 5.20 3.57
C ILE A 47 0.39 5.85 4.28
N THR A 48 1.06 6.82 3.66
CA THR A 48 2.20 7.54 4.30
C THR A 48 1.86 8.29 5.58
N LYS A 49 0.59 8.68 5.76
CA LYS A 49 0.12 9.36 6.98
C LYS A 49 -0.16 8.38 8.13
N THR A 50 -0.19 7.08 7.86
CA THR A 50 -0.56 6.07 8.84
C THR A 50 0.66 5.57 9.61
N LYS A 51 0.81 5.99 10.87
CA LYS A 51 1.97 5.63 11.73
C LYS A 51 2.16 4.13 11.95
N LYS A 52 1.07 3.35 11.89
CA LYS A 52 1.09 1.89 12.08
C LYS A 52 1.56 1.12 10.84
N SER A 53 1.55 1.76 9.67
CA SER A 53 1.97 1.16 8.41
C SER A 53 3.49 1.16 8.29
N TYR A 54 4.12 0.00 8.12
CA TYR A 54 5.53 -0.05 7.75
C TYR A 54 5.72 0.46 6.32
N THR A 55 4.86 0.04 5.39
CA THR A 55 4.85 0.49 4.00
C THR A 55 4.83 2.02 3.91
N GLY A 56 3.97 2.69 4.67
CA GLY A 56 3.85 4.15 4.73
C GLY A 56 5.11 4.84 5.24
N LYS A 57 5.85 4.24 6.18
CA LYS A 57 7.12 4.80 6.68
C LYS A 57 8.22 4.81 5.60
N TYR A 58 8.20 3.83 4.69
CA TYR A 58 9.21 3.68 3.64
C TYR A 58 8.78 4.28 2.29
N LEU A 59 7.48 4.56 2.11
CA LEU A 59 6.97 5.24 0.93
C LEU A 59 7.35 6.73 0.97
N LYS A 60 8.39 7.10 0.21
CA LYS A 60 8.77 8.50 -0.01
C LYS A 60 7.97 9.06 -1.20
N ILE A 61 6.89 9.77 -0.92
CA ILE A 61 6.11 10.52 -1.90
C ILE A 61 6.54 11.99 -1.85
N LYS A 62 6.78 12.61 -3.01
CA LYS A 62 6.94 14.07 -3.11
C LYS A 62 5.54 14.70 -3.16
N THR A 63 5.23 15.51 -2.15
CA THR A 63 4.05 16.39 -2.12
C THR A 63 4.23 17.60 -3.02
#